data_AF-A0A1Q7I0K2-F1
#
_entry.id   AF-A0A1Q7I0K2-F1
#
_cell.length_a   1.000
_cell.length_b   1.000
_cell.length_c   1.000
_cell.angle_alpha   90.00
_cell.angle_beta   90.00
_cell.angle_gamma   90.00
#
_symmetry.space_group_name_H-M   'P 1'
#
loop_
_entity.id
_entity.type
_entity.pdbx_description
1 polymer ?
#
loop_
_entity_poly.entity_id
_entity_poly.type
_entity_poly.pdbx_seq_one_letter_code
_entity_poly.pdbx_strand_id
1 'polypeptide(L)' 'MPAKIPWLPSHVPPGAQTVRCPRCGRTAMIPWTLRRDDQTKQVFRTWVCTECQVTEERLEPE' A
#
# COMPACT_ATOMS: atom_id res chain seq x y z
N MET A 1 -9.73 0.06 16.89
CA MET A 1 -8.80 -0.16 15.76
C MET A 1 -7.48 -0.64 16.34
N PRO A 2 -6.78 -1.60 15.72
CA PRO A 2 -5.47 -2.05 16.22
C PRO A 2 -4.49 -0.87 16.23
N ALA A 3 -3.48 -0.95 17.09
CA ALA A 3 -2.40 0.02 17.13
C ALA A 3 -1.71 0.09 15.76
N LYS A 4 -1.34 1.30 15.34
CA LYS A 4 -0.65 1.50 14.07
C LYS A 4 0.80 1.01 14.16
N ILE A 5 1.25 0.31 13.13
CA ILE A 5 2.64 -0.12 12.89
C ILE A 5 3.48 1.14 12.59
N PRO A 6 4.53 1.44 13.38
CA PRO A 6 5.25 2.72 13.29
C PRO A 6 5.95 2.99 11.96
N TRP A 7 6.44 1.95 11.28
CA TRP A 7 7.19 2.09 10.01
C TRP A 7 6.31 2.01 8.77
N LEU A 8 4.99 1.83 8.93
CA LEU A 8 4.04 1.93 7.84
C LEU A 8 3.44 3.32 7.78
N PRO A 9 3.11 3.82 6.58
CA PRO A 9 2.36 5.06 6.43
C PRO A 9 1.12 5.10 7.31
N SER A 10 0.98 6.21 8.03
CA SER A 10 -0.12 6.50 8.94
C SER A 10 -0.99 7.67 8.47
N HIS A 11 -0.55 8.37 7.42
CA HIS A 11 -1.20 9.50 6.77
C HIS A 11 -0.95 9.44 5.25
N VAL A 12 -1.87 10.02 4.48
CA VAL A 12 -1.74 10.12 3.02
C VAL A 12 -0.81 11.30 2.69
N PRO A 13 0.30 11.09 1.96
CA PRO A 13 1.15 12.19 1.52
C PRO A 13 0.39 13.12 0.58
N PRO A 14 0.65 14.45 0.60
CA PRO A 14 0.05 15.38 -0.34
C PRO A 14 0.29 14.95 -1.80
N GLY A 15 -0.77 14.95 -2.61
CA GLY A 15 -0.69 14.55 -4.02
C GLY A 15 -0.53 13.04 -4.28
N ALA A 16 -0.54 12.19 -3.24
CA ALA A 16 -0.47 10.75 -3.43
C ALA A 16 -1.73 10.22 -4.12
N GLN A 17 -1.55 9.30 -5.06
CA GLN A 17 -2.65 8.51 -5.61
C GLN A 17 -3.26 7.65 -4.49
N THR A 18 -4.58 7.76 -4.31
CA THR A 18 -5.33 6.98 -3.32
C THR A 18 -6.38 6.12 -4.02
N VAL A 19 -6.60 4.93 -3.48
CA VAL A 19 -7.72 4.06 -3.87
C VAL A 19 -8.49 3.59 -2.64
N ARG A 20 -9.68 3.03 -2.86
CA ARG A 20 -10.53 2.47 -1.80
C ARG A 20 -9.87 1.23 -1.21
N CYS A 21 -9.70 1.20 0.10
CA CYS A 21 -9.19 0.04 0.82
C CYS A 21 -10.24 -1.08 0.84
N PRO A 22 -9.90 -2.31 0.42
CA PRO A 22 -10.85 -3.43 0.41
C PRO A 22 -11.24 -3.89 1.83
N ARG A 23 -10.42 -3.57 2.84
CA ARG A 23 -10.64 -3.98 4.23
C ARG A 23 -11.50 -3.00 5.03
N CYS A 24 -11.17 -1.70 5.01
CA CYS A 24 -11.86 -0.69 5.82
C CYS A 24 -12.78 0.23 5.01
N GLY A 25 -12.75 0.14 3.67
CA GLY A 25 -13.60 0.93 2.78
C GLY A 25 -13.20 2.40 2.60
N ARG A 26 -12.19 2.90 3.30
CA ARG A 26 -11.71 4.29 3.18
C ARG A 26 -10.83 4.47 1.94
N THR A 27 -10.92 5.63 1.28
CA THR A 27 -10.05 6.03 0.16
C THR A 27 -8.70 6.53 0.69
N ALA A 28 -7.91 5.60 1.20
CA ALA A 28 -6.65 5.89 1.89
C ALA A 28 -5.59 4.80 1.63
N MET A 29 -5.80 3.98 0.59
CA MET A 29 -4.83 2.98 0.16
C MET A 29 -3.88 3.64 -0.84
N ILE A 30 -2.61 3.74 -0.50
CA ILE A 30 -1.58 4.43 -1.28
C ILE A 30 -0.49 3.46 -1.75
N PRO A 31 0.16 3.73 -2.89
CA PRO A 31 1.37 3.02 -3.28
C PRO A 31 2.51 3.33 -2.30
N TRP A 32 3.34 2.35 -1.96
CA TRP A 32 4.41 2.51 -0.99
C TRP A 32 5.77 2.08 -1.52
N THR A 33 6.01 0.77 -1.64
CA THR A 33 7.32 0.23 -2.01
C THR A 33 7.23 -0.60 -3.28
N LEU A 34 8.27 -0.51 -4.10
CA LEU A 34 8.50 -1.44 -5.21
C LEU A 34 9.39 -2.57 -4.72
N ARG A 35 9.02 -3.81 -5.04
CA ARG A 35 9.82 -5.01 -4.82
C ARG A 35 9.96 -5.72 -6.14
N ARG A 36 11.18 -6.16 -6.47
CA ARG A 36 11.40 -7.11 -7.56
C ARG A 36 11.37 -8.51 -6.98
N ASP A 37 10.60 -9.39 -7.60
CA ASP A 37 10.64 -10.80 -7.24
C ASP A 37 11.93 -11.44 -7.75
N ASP A 38 12.66 -12.13 -6.87
CA ASP A 38 13.96 -12.67 -7.24
C ASP A 38 13.86 -13.92 -8.13
N GLN A 39 12.74 -14.63 -8.10
CA GLN A 39 12.54 -15.83 -8.90
C GLN A 39 11.98 -15.48 -10.28
N THR A 40 10.88 -14.72 -10.34
CA THR A 40 10.20 -14.41 -11.61
C THR A 40 10.69 -13.12 -12.26
N LYS A 41 11.48 -12.32 -11.54
CA LYS A 41 11.95 -10.99 -11.96
C LYS A 41 10.83 -9.97 -12.21
N GLN A 42 9.58 -10.31 -11.89
CA GLN A 42 8.43 -9.42 -11.93
C GLN A 42 8.56 -8.32 -10.88
N VAL A 43 8.03 -7.14 -11.19
CA VAL A 43 8.00 -6.01 -10.25
C VAL A 43 6.61 -5.94 -9.63
N PHE A 44 6.57 -5.83 -8.31
CA PHE A 44 5.36 -5.65 -7.53
C PHE A 44 5.41 -4.33 -6.80
N ARG A 45 4.25 -3.69 -6.67
CA ARG A 45 4.05 -2.53 -5.83
C ARG A 45 3.22 -2.91 -4.62
N THR A 46 3.79 -2.68 -3.44
CA THR A 46 3.05 -2.76 -2.19
C THR A 46 2.18 -1.53 -2.05
N TRP A 47 0.89 -1.75 -1.84
CA TRP A 47 -0.09 -0.76 -1.45
C TRP A 47 -0.38 -0.87 0.03
N VAL A 48 -0.56 0.25 0.72
CA VAL A 48 -0.86 0.27 2.16
C VAL A 48 -1.99 1.23 2.47
N CYS A 49 -2.89 0.83 3.35
CA CYS A 49 -3.94 1.72 3.85
C CYS A 49 -3.43 2.54 5.04
N THR A 50 -3.44 3.87 4.95
CA THR A 50 -2.94 4.73 6.05
C THR A 50 -3.83 4.70 7.30
N GLU A 51 -5.06 4.19 7.15
CA GLU A 51 -6.09 4.13 8.19
C GLU A 51 -6.04 2.82 8.98
N CYS A 52 -6.03 1.68 8.30
CA CYS A 52 -6.05 0.35 8.92
C CYS A 52 -4.77 -0.46 8.72
N GLN A 53 -3.80 0.09 7.98
CA GLN A 53 -2.48 -0.48 7.69
C GLN A 53 -2.49 -1.92 7.18
N VAL A 54 -3.56 -2.30 6.46
CA VAL A 54 -3.53 -3.48 5.59
C VAL A 54 -2.61 -3.20 4.40
N THR A 55 -1.84 -4.22 4.02
CA THR A 55 -0.99 -4.20 2.83
C THR A 55 -1.53 -5.13 1.75
N GLU A 56 -1.30 -4.77 0.49
CA GLU A 56 -1.62 -5.59 -0.67
C GLU A 56 -0.49 -5.44 -1.70
N GLU A 57 0.09 -6.54 -2.16
CA GLU A 57 1.03 -6.51 -3.28
C GLU A 57 0.27 -6.63 -4.59
N ARG A 58 0.58 -5.76 -5.54
CA ARG A 58 0.01 -5.78 -6.90
C ARG A 58 1.13 -5.83 -7.91
N LEU A 59 0.93 -6.55 -9.01
CA LEU A 59 1.88 -6.51 -10.13
C LEU A 59 1.96 -5.06 -10.64
N GLU A 60 3.17 -4.57 -10.82
CA GLU A 60 3.40 -3.24 -11.39
C GLU A 60 3.23 -3.31 -12.91
N PRO A 61 2.38 -2.45 -13.51
CA PRO A 61 2.29 -2.37 -14.97
C PRO A 61 3.62 -1.90 -15.59
N GLU A 62 3.88 -2.33 -16.83
CA GLU A 62 5.07 -1.95 -17.61
C GLU A 62 5.09 -0.47 -18.01
#